data_AF-S8CAW3-F1
#
_entry.id   AF-S8CAW3-F1
#
_cell.length_a   1.000
_cell.length_b   1.000
_cell.length_c   1.000
_cell.angle_alpha   90.00
_cell.angle_beta   90.00
_cell.angle_gamma   90.00
#
_symmetry.space_group_name_H-M   'P 1'
#
loop_
_entity.id
_entity.type
_entity.pdbx_description
1 polymer ?
#
loop_
_entity_poly.entity_id
_entity_poly.type
_entity_poly.pdbx_seq_one_letter_code
_entity_poly.pdbx_strand_id
1 'polypeptide(L)'
;MGSGSIQPRLVSTLMRDPQLFPANSCYSLHRLFNFSPGRGLMYMQFSRTFSGLTNLLFNRRSGEGSVDSKRARLKPGKVSPIRHVPDHIQRPPYVGSKQLPGIASGPEIHDEKGMACMRASGKLAADVLQYAGTLVKPGTTTDEIDKAVHEMIIESGAYPSPLCYGGFPKSVCTSVNECICHGIPDSRPLE
;
A
#
# COMPACT_ATOMS: atom_id res chain seq x y z
N MET A 1 10.78 -23.45 -62.54
CA MET A 1 9.66 -24.19 -63.17
C MET A 1 8.69 -24.56 -62.06
N GLY A 2 7.38 -24.27 -62.22
CA GLY A 2 6.32 -24.78 -61.35
C GLY A 2 5.63 -23.75 -60.45
N SER A 3 4.69 -23.00 -61.03
CA SER A 3 3.62 -22.24 -60.36
C SER A 3 2.60 -23.16 -59.70
N GLY A 4 1.91 -22.69 -58.65
CA GLY A 4 0.66 -23.34 -58.21
C GLY A 4 0.08 -22.78 -56.91
N SER A 5 -1.01 -22.04 -57.04
CA SER A 5 -1.86 -21.50 -55.97
C SER A 5 -2.86 -22.56 -55.44
N ILE A 6 -3.64 -22.15 -54.43
CA ILE A 6 -4.99 -22.61 -54.01
C ILE A 6 -5.07 -23.20 -52.59
N GLN A 7 -5.75 -22.49 -51.67
CA GLN A 7 -6.43 -23.05 -50.49
C GLN A 7 -7.84 -23.54 -50.91
N PRO A 8 -8.45 -24.51 -50.20
CA PRO A 8 -9.61 -24.12 -49.37
C PRO A 8 -9.91 -24.99 -48.11
N ARG A 9 -10.33 -24.28 -47.06
CA ARG A 9 -11.52 -24.46 -46.17
C ARG A 9 -12.11 -25.84 -45.78
N LEU A 10 -12.42 -25.91 -44.46
CA LEU A 10 -13.55 -26.57 -43.74
C LEU A 10 -13.60 -28.12 -43.81
N VAL A 11 -13.96 -28.87 -42.76
CA VAL A 11 -15.28 -28.90 -42.08
C VAL A 11 -15.18 -29.53 -40.67
N SER A 12 -16.07 -29.03 -39.81
CA SER A 12 -16.51 -29.39 -38.46
C SER A 12 -16.53 -30.88 -38.05
N THR A 13 -16.55 -31.15 -36.73
CA THR A 13 -17.79 -31.45 -35.96
C THR A 13 -17.44 -32.21 -34.67
N LEU A 14 -17.78 -31.64 -33.51
CA LEU A 14 -18.46 -32.41 -32.46
C LEU A 14 -19.45 -31.47 -31.76
N MET A 15 -20.71 -31.67 -32.15
CA MET A 15 -21.92 -30.99 -31.69
C MET A 15 -22.06 -31.11 -30.16
N ARG A 16 -22.30 -29.99 -29.46
CA ARG A 16 -23.63 -29.43 -29.12
C ARG A 16 -24.28 -30.20 -27.97
N ASP A 17 -24.14 -29.64 -26.76
CA ASP A 17 -25.17 -29.78 -25.73
C ASP A 17 -25.61 -28.35 -25.32
N PRO A 18 -26.85 -27.92 -25.66
CA PRO A 18 -27.29 -26.54 -25.50
C PRO A 18 -28.35 -26.42 -24.41
N GLN A 19 -27.95 -26.30 -23.15
CA GLN A 19 -28.77 -25.66 -22.10
C GLN A 19 -27.86 -25.06 -21.03
N LEU A 20 -27.58 -23.74 -21.12
CA LEU A 20 -27.26 -22.86 -19.97
C LEU A 20 -26.93 -21.39 -20.34
N PHE A 21 -27.08 -20.95 -21.59
CA PHE A 21 -26.87 -19.54 -21.97
C PHE A 21 -28.09 -18.94 -22.67
N PRO A 22 -28.84 -18.03 -22.04
CA PRO A 22 -29.60 -17.04 -22.79
C PRO A 22 -28.64 -16.02 -23.39
N ALA A 23 -28.86 -15.72 -24.66
CA ALA A 23 -28.19 -14.68 -25.41
C ALA A 23 -28.41 -13.28 -24.81
N ASN A 24 -27.54 -12.35 -25.24
CA ASN A 24 -27.60 -10.89 -25.06
C ASN A 24 -27.02 -10.33 -23.76
N SER A 25 -25.76 -9.91 -23.84
CA SER A 25 -25.35 -8.57 -23.37
C SER A 25 -23.90 -8.30 -23.80
N CYS A 26 -23.75 -7.45 -24.81
CA CYS A 26 -22.52 -6.71 -25.03
C CYS A 26 -22.37 -5.74 -23.86
N TYR A 27 -21.57 -6.09 -22.86
CA TYR A 27 -21.29 -5.19 -21.74
C TYR A 27 -20.28 -4.14 -22.19
N SER A 28 -20.77 -2.94 -22.45
CA SER A 28 -19.94 -1.75 -22.69
C SER A 28 -19.04 -1.46 -21.48
N LEU A 29 -17.77 -1.15 -21.75
CA LEU A 29 -16.75 -0.76 -20.77
C LEU A 29 -17.14 0.45 -19.89
N HIS A 30 -18.22 1.15 -20.23
CA HIS A 30 -18.77 2.24 -19.43
C HIS A 30 -19.34 1.83 -18.07
N ARG A 31 -19.50 0.53 -17.76
CA ARG A 31 -20.04 0.08 -16.47
C ARG A 31 -19.00 -0.15 -15.37
N LEU A 32 -17.70 -0.02 -15.68
CA LEU A 32 -16.64 -0.04 -14.66
C LEU A 32 -16.43 1.32 -13.98
N PHE A 33 -16.99 2.39 -14.55
CA PHE A 33 -16.95 3.74 -13.99
C PHE A 33 -18.35 4.34 -14.00
N ASN A 34 -19.02 4.35 -12.86
CA ASN A 34 -20.24 5.13 -12.70
C ASN A 34 -19.87 6.62 -12.61
N PHE A 35 -20.03 7.33 -13.71
CA PHE A 35 -19.89 8.78 -13.77
C PHE A 35 -21.28 9.43 -13.73
N SER A 36 -21.60 10.08 -12.61
CA SER A 36 -22.77 10.95 -12.48
C SER A 36 -22.32 12.41 -12.66
N PRO A 37 -22.73 13.11 -13.72
CA PRO A 37 -22.36 14.51 -13.89
C PRO A 37 -23.09 15.33 -12.83
N GLY A 38 -22.35 15.83 -11.84
CA GLY A 38 -22.87 16.66 -10.74
C GLY A 38 -22.24 16.44 -9.37
N ARG A 39 -21.45 15.37 -9.17
CA ARG A 39 -20.67 15.15 -7.94
C ARG A 39 -19.28 14.63 -8.33
N GLY A 40 -18.25 15.45 -8.12
CA GLY A 40 -16.87 15.16 -8.54
C GLY A 40 -16.17 14.09 -7.70
N LEU A 41 -16.74 12.89 -7.57
CA LEU A 41 -16.10 11.77 -6.89
C LEU A 41 -16.15 10.50 -7.74
N MET A 42 -14.98 9.93 -8.01
CA MET A 42 -14.82 8.59 -8.59
C MET A 42 -14.42 7.62 -7.47
N TYR A 43 -15.09 6.48 -7.34
CA TYR A 43 -14.68 5.40 -6.45
C TYR A 43 -14.63 4.07 -7.21
N MET A 44 -13.52 3.34 -7.08
CA MET A 44 -13.38 1.97 -7.59
C MET A 44 -13.77 0.97 -6.52
N GLN A 45 -14.77 0.14 -6.81
CA GLN A 45 -15.14 -0.98 -5.97
C GLN A 45 -14.38 -2.24 -6.43
N PHE A 46 -13.28 -2.58 -5.75
CA PHE A 46 -12.56 -3.83 -6.02
C PHE A 46 -13.12 -4.97 -5.17
N SER A 47 -13.66 -6.00 -5.82
CA SER A 47 -14.01 -7.27 -5.16
C SER A 47 -12.74 -8.06 -4.84
N ARG A 48 -12.67 -8.62 -3.62
CA ARG A 48 -11.46 -9.27 -3.07
C ARG A 48 -11.13 -10.65 -3.65
N THR A 49 -11.80 -11.10 -4.72
CA THR A 49 -11.73 -12.50 -5.20
C THR A 49 -10.92 -12.71 -6.49
N PHE A 50 -10.24 -11.70 -7.03
CA PHE A 50 -9.43 -11.85 -8.26
C PHE A 50 -8.01 -11.26 -8.20
N SER A 51 -7.38 -11.25 -7.01
CA SER A 51 -6.07 -10.60 -6.81
C SER A 51 -4.94 -11.22 -7.64
N GLY A 52 -4.99 -12.52 -7.97
CA GLY A 52 -3.91 -13.19 -8.72
C GLY A 52 -3.83 -12.77 -10.19
N LEU A 53 -4.95 -12.85 -10.91
CA LEU A 53 -5.03 -12.53 -12.34
C LEU A 53 -4.97 -11.03 -12.61
N THR A 54 -5.55 -10.21 -11.74
CA THR A 54 -5.46 -8.75 -11.86
C THR A 54 -4.02 -8.28 -11.67
N ASN A 55 -3.30 -8.77 -10.66
CA ASN A 55 -1.86 -8.49 -10.55
C ASN A 55 -1.08 -8.97 -11.79
N LEU A 56 -1.40 -10.13 -12.36
CA LEU A 56 -0.71 -10.61 -13.58
C LEU A 56 -1.00 -9.74 -14.81
N LEU A 57 -2.23 -9.24 -14.96
CA LEU A 57 -2.64 -8.41 -16.10
C LEU A 57 -2.14 -6.96 -15.99
N PHE A 58 -2.07 -6.40 -14.78
CA PHE A 58 -1.62 -5.01 -14.57
C PHE A 58 -0.12 -4.88 -14.31
N ASN A 59 0.57 -5.97 -13.93
CA ASN A 59 2.03 -5.97 -13.68
C ASN A 59 2.84 -6.52 -14.87
N ARG A 60 2.18 -6.94 -15.95
CA ARG A 60 2.83 -7.31 -17.21
C ARG A 60 3.19 -6.04 -17.99
N ARG A 61 4.29 -5.39 -17.61
CA ARG A 61 4.90 -4.36 -18.45
C ARG A 61 5.54 -5.00 -19.68
N SER A 62 5.12 -4.54 -20.84
CA SER A 62 5.77 -4.73 -22.13
C SER A 62 7.25 -4.37 -22.00
N GLY A 63 8.12 -5.29 -22.40
CA GLY A 63 9.57 -5.14 -22.33
C GLY A 63 10.11 -4.23 -23.41
N GLU A 64 9.79 -2.94 -23.37
CA GLU A 64 10.54 -1.90 -24.08
C GLU A 64 10.69 -0.65 -23.22
N GLY A 65 11.85 -0.59 -22.60
CA GLY A 65 12.36 0.52 -21.81
C GLY A 65 13.67 -0.01 -21.26
N SER A 66 14.80 0.58 -21.64
CA SER A 66 16.11 0.18 -21.13
C SER A 66 16.20 0.54 -19.64
N VAL A 67 15.61 -0.29 -18.80
CA VAL A 67 15.72 -0.20 -17.34
C VAL A 67 17.10 -0.73 -17.00
N ASP A 68 17.92 0.10 -16.34
CA ASP A 68 19.22 -0.26 -15.79
C ASP A 68 19.17 -1.64 -15.12
N SER A 69 19.60 -2.69 -15.84
CA SER A 69 19.35 -4.09 -15.46
C SER A 69 20.22 -4.56 -14.29
N LYS A 70 20.94 -3.64 -13.65
CA LYS A 70 21.92 -3.92 -12.61
C LYS A 70 21.33 -3.92 -11.19
N ARG A 71 20.18 -3.28 -10.96
CA ARG A 71 19.59 -3.20 -9.60
C ARG A 71 18.60 -4.33 -9.36
N ALA A 72 18.90 -5.19 -8.39
CA ALA A 72 17.97 -6.22 -7.97
C ALA A 72 16.69 -5.58 -7.39
N ARG A 73 15.54 -6.19 -7.70
CA ARG A 73 14.26 -5.76 -7.11
C ARG A 73 14.29 -5.94 -5.60
N LEU A 74 13.73 -4.96 -4.89
CA LEU A 74 13.53 -4.98 -3.45
C LEU A 74 12.72 -6.22 -3.05
N LYS A 75 13.18 -6.90 -2.00
CA LYS A 75 12.51 -8.04 -1.39
C LYS A 75 12.26 -7.74 0.10
N PRO A 76 11.08 -8.10 0.65
CA PRO A 76 10.84 -8.00 2.09
C PRO A 76 11.82 -8.87 2.88
N GLY A 77 12.33 -8.32 3.98
CA GLY A 77 13.09 -9.03 5.01
C GLY A 77 12.19 -9.66 6.07
N LYS A 78 12.80 -10.11 7.17
CA LYS A 78 12.09 -10.66 8.33
C LYS A 78 11.58 -9.50 9.20
N VAL A 79 10.28 -9.52 9.50
CA VAL A 79 9.64 -8.54 10.40
C VAL A 79 9.75 -9.04 11.84
N SER A 80 10.32 -8.24 12.74
CA SER A 80 10.36 -8.57 14.17
C SER A 80 9.00 -8.35 14.86
N PRO A 81 8.73 -8.95 16.04
CA PRO A 81 7.47 -8.77 16.75
C PRO A 81 7.13 -7.30 17.05
N ILE A 82 5.84 -7.05 17.29
CA ILE A 82 5.32 -5.74 17.70
C ILE A 82 6.02 -5.29 19.00
N ARG A 83 6.44 -4.02 19.04
CA ARG A 83 7.13 -3.43 20.20
C ARG A 83 6.11 -2.96 21.25
N HIS A 84 6.48 -3.14 22.51
CA HIS A 84 5.63 -2.83 23.65
C HIS A 84 5.57 -1.32 23.92
N VAL A 85 4.36 -0.79 24.09
CA VAL A 85 4.11 0.58 24.55
C VAL A 85 3.64 0.54 26.01
N PRO A 86 4.31 1.21 26.96
CA PRO A 86 3.89 1.27 28.37
C PRO A 86 2.45 1.74 28.58
N ASP A 87 1.78 1.21 29.61
CA ASP A 87 0.36 1.46 29.87
C ASP A 87 0.01 2.89 30.28
N HIS A 88 0.99 3.66 30.78
CA HIS A 88 0.79 5.05 31.15
C HIS A 88 0.74 6.01 29.95
N ILE A 89 1.16 5.57 28.76
CA ILE A 89 1.11 6.38 27.54
C ILE A 89 -0.31 6.36 26.98
N GLN A 90 -0.86 7.54 26.72
CA GLN A 90 -2.19 7.67 26.14
C GLN A 90 -2.24 7.01 24.76
N ARG A 91 -3.14 6.04 24.60
CA ARG A 91 -3.31 5.29 23.35
C ARG A 91 -4.42 5.91 22.50
N PRO A 92 -4.25 5.98 21.17
CA PRO A 92 -5.27 6.43 20.25
C PRO A 92 -6.41 5.40 20.11
N PRO A 93 -7.61 5.82 19.67
CA PRO A 93 -8.83 5.00 19.71
C PRO A 93 -8.82 3.76 18.80
N TYR A 94 -7.89 3.67 17.86
CA TYR A 94 -7.75 2.49 17.01
C TYR A 94 -7.00 1.33 17.68
N VAL A 95 -6.30 1.57 18.79
CA VAL A 95 -5.59 0.50 19.50
C VAL A 95 -6.60 -0.40 20.21
N GLY A 96 -6.59 -1.69 19.88
CA GLY A 96 -7.55 -2.67 20.42
C GLY A 96 -8.93 -2.62 19.75
N SER A 97 -9.16 -1.72 18.79
CA SER A 97 -10.39 -1.63 18.02
C SER A 97 -10.24 -2.31 16.66
N LYS A 98 -11.32 -2.93 16.18
CA LYS A 98 -11.41 -3.43 14.78
C LYS A 98 -11.89 -2.34 13.82
N GLN A 99 -12.36 -1.22 14.33
CA GLN A 99 -12.89 -0.11 13.55
C GLN A 99 -11.81 0.94 13.34
N LEU A 100 -11.55 1.27 12.07
CA LEU A 100 -10.70 2.39 11.72
C LEU A 100 -11.36 3.72 12.16
N PRO A 101 -10.58 4.72 12.57
CA PRO A 101 -11.14 6.04 12.86
C PRO A 101 -11.78 6.60 11.60
N GLY A 102 -12.97 7.19 11.75
CA GLY A 102 -13.68 7.81 10.63
C GLY A 102 -12.90 9.01 10.06
N ILE A 103 -13.09 9.29 8.78
CA ILE A 103 -12.59 10.52 8.15
C ILE A 103 -13.61 11.62 8.45
N ALA A 104 -13.15 12.72 9.03
CA ALA A 104 -14.01 13.88 9.28
C ALA A 104 -14.56 14.44 7.95
N SER A 105 -15.80 14.92 7.97
CA SER A 105 -16.50 15.43 6.78
C SER A 105 -16.02 16.81 6.32
N GLY A 106 -15.15 17.47 7.07
CA GLY A 106 -14.66 18.82 6.79
C GLY A 106 -13.39 19.16 7.58
N PRO A 107 -12.83 20.36 7.35
CA PRO A 107 -11.63 20.82 8.05
C PRO A 107 -11.92 21.00 9.55
N GLU A 108 -10.98 20.56 10.38
CA GLU A 108 -10.99 20.84 11.81
C GLU A 108 -10.38 22.23 12.06
N ILE A 109 -11.06 23.05 12.87
CA ILE A 109 -10.57 24.35 13.32
C ILE A 109 -10.19 24.22 14.78
N HIS A 110 -8.90 24.30 15.09
CA HIS A 110 -8.40 24.16 16.46
C HIS A 110 -8.53 25.47 17.26
N ASP A 111 -8.83 25.32 18.55
CA ASP A 111 -8.70 26.39 19.54
C ASP A 111 -7.22 26.56 19.99
N GLU A 112 -6.97 27.47 20.92
CA GLU A 112 -5.61 27.73 21.43
C GLU A 112 -4.95 26.48 22.02
N LYS A 113 -5.72 25.66 22.74
CA LYS A 113 -5.25 24.40 23.33
C LYS A 113 -4.88 23.39 22.23
N GLY A 114 -5.75 23.21 21.24
CA GLY A 114 -5.52 22.33 20.10
C GLY A 114 -4.28 22.75 19.32
N MET A 115 -4.11 24.05 19.04
CA MET A 115 -2.91 24.59 18.40
C MET A 115 -1.64 24.31 19.22
N ALA A 116 -1.69 24.47 20.55
CA ALA A 116 -0.55 24.17 21.43
C ALA A 116 -0.19 22.67 21.39
N CYS A 117 -1.18 21.78 21.45
CA CYS A 117 -0.98 20.33 21.31
C CYS A 117 -0.37 19.96 19.96
N MET A 118 -0.88 20.54 18.86
CA MET A 118 -0.37 20.30 17.51
C MET A 118 1.08 20.76 17.35
N ARG A 119 1.45 21.91 17.94
CA ARG A 119 2.85 22.39 17.94
C ARG A 119 3.77 21.45 18.70
N ALA A 120 3.35 20.98 19.88
CA ALA A 120 4.15 20.05 20.68
C ALA A 120 4.35 18.70 19.95
N SER A 121 3.26 18.12 19.40
CA SER A 121 3.30 16.88 18.63
C SER A 121 4.17 17.02 17.36
N GLY A 122 3.98 18.10 16.61
CA GLY A 122 4.78 18.40 15.42
C GLY A 122 6.26 18.59 15.72
N LYS A 123 6.60 19.25 16.83
CA LYS A 123 7.98 19.38 17.28
C LYS A 123 8.61 18.02 17.57
N LEU A 124 7.94 17.18 18.36
CA LEU A 124 8.44 15.84 18.67
C LEU A 124 8.61 15.00 17.39
N ALA A 125 7.66 15.05 16.46
CA ALA A 125 7.76 14.34 15.19
C ALA A 125 8.97 14.79 14.36
N ALA A 126 9.28 16.10 14.36
CA ALA A 126 10.47 16.64 13.70
C ALA A 126 11.77 16.17 14.38
N ASP A 127 11.83 16.21 15.71
CA ASP A 127 12.98 15.74 16.49
C ASP A 127 13.24 14.24 16.24
N VAL A 128 12.19 13.42 16.20
CA VAL A 128 12.24 11.99 15.87
C VAL A 128 12.74 11.74 14.44
N LEU A 129 12.25 12.52 13.47
CA LEU A 129 12.70 12.41 12.07
C LEU A 129 14.18 12.76 11.93
N GLN A 130 14.64 13.80 12.62
CA GLN A 130 16.06 14.17 12.64
C GLN A 130 16.91 13.06 13.26
N TYR A 131 16.48 12.51 14.40
CA TYR A 131 17.16 11.40 15.04
C TYR A 131 17.25 10.17 14.12
N ALA A 132 16.13 9.77 13.49
CA ALA A 132 16.10 8.69 12.52
C ALA A 132 17.12 8.90 11.38
N GLY A 133 17.24 10.13 10.88
CA GLY A 133 18.22 10.51 9.86
C GLY A 133 19.67 10.23 10.27
N THR A 134 20.02 10.35 11.55
CA THR A 134 21.37 10.03 12.06
C THR A 134 21.72 8.55 12.02
N LEU A 135 20.71 7.68 11.91
CA LEU A 135 20.86 6.23 11.88
C LEU A 135 20.99 5.67 10.46
N VAL A 136 20.70 6.48 9.44
CA VAL A 136 20.73 6.06 8.03
C VAL A 136 22.17 5.92 7.55
N LYS A 137 22.68 4.69 7.53
CA LYS A 137 24.01 4.34 7.03
C LYS A 137 24.00 2.93 6.43
N PRO A 138 24.94 2.61 5.51
CA PRO A 138 25.07 1.27 4.96
C PRO A 138 25.18 0.21 6.07
N GLY A 139 24.49 -0.91 5.89
CA GLY A 139 24.45 -2.01 6.84
C GLY A 139 23.39 -1.88 7.94
N THR A 140 22.93 -0.68 8.29
CA THR A 140 21.83 -0.51 9.26
C THR A 140 20.53 -1.03 8.67
N THR A 141 19.81 -1.84 9.44
CA THR A 141 18.50 -2.36 9.03
C THR A 141 17.39 -1.35 9.28
N THR A 142 16.31 -1.47 8.52
CA THR A 142 15.13 -0.62 8.76
C THR A 142 14.45 -0.93 10.10
N ASP A 143 14.50 -2.19 10.58
CA ASP A 143 14.00 -2.58 11.91
C ASP A 143 14.82 -1.99 13.08
N GLU A 144 16.13 -1.76 12.90
CA GLU A 144 16.96 -1.04 13.86
C GLU A 144 16.58 0.44 13.96
N ILE A 145 16.29 1.08 12.82
CA ILE A 145 15.79 2.47 12.79
C ILE A 145 14.43 2.56 13.49
N ASP A 146 13.50 1.65 13.18
CA ASP A 146 12.20 1.56 13.86
C ASP A 146 12.34 1.39 15.36
N LYS A 147 13.26 0.52 15.80
CA LYS A 147 13.52 0.30 17.23
C LYS A 147 13.95 1.57 17.95
N ALA A 148 14.97 2.25 17.42
CA ALA A 148 15.50 3.46 18.03
C ALA A 148 14.46 4.61 18.04
N VAL A 149 13.73 4.77 16.95
CA VAL A 149 12.63 5.75 16.87
C VAL A 149 11.50 5.41 17.84
N HIS A 150 11.13 4.14 17.95
CA HIS A 150 10.15 3.69 18.94
C HIS A 150 10.59 4.08 20.35
N GLU A 151 11.82 3.75 20.74
CA GLU A 151 12.37 4.05 22.06
C GLU A 151 12.33 5.56 22.36
N MET A 152 12.79 6.42 21.44
CA MET A 152 12.73 7.87 21.60
C MET A 152 11.29 8.40 21.79
N ILE A 153 10.33 7.86 21.03
CA ILE A 153 8.92 8.24 21.14
C ILE A 153 8.36 7.86 22.53
N ILE A 154 8.68 6.66 23.02
CA ILE A 154 8.26 6.18 24.34
C ILE A 154 8.90 7.01 25.46
N GLU A 155 10.19 7.32 25.36
CA GLU A 155 10.90 8.17 26.33
C GLU A 155 10.33 9.59 26.38
N SER A 156 9.75 10.05 25.27
CA SER A 156 9.04 11.33 25.18
C SER A 156 7.59 11.27 25.68
N GLY A 157 7.14 10.12 26.20
CA GLY A 157 5.79 9.92 26.72
C GLY A 157 4.71 9.89 25.64
N ALA A 158 5.07 9.62 24.38
CA ALA A 158 4.17 9.66 23.24
C ALA A 158 3.89 8.27 22.64
N TYR A 159 2.82 8.16 21.86
CA TYR A 159 2.46 6.94 21.14
C TYR A 159 2.94 7.02 19.68
N PRO A 160 3.61 5.99 19.14
CA PRO A 160 3.98 5.95 17.73
C PRO A 160 2.75 5.68 16.85
N SER A 161 2.18 6.72 16.25
CA SER A 161 0.90 6.67 15.53
C SER A 161 0.74 5.57 14.46
N PRO A 162 1.78 5.18 13.69
CA PRO A 162 1.64 4.05 12.77
C PRO A 162 1.34 2.71 13.45
N LEU A 163 1.79 2.52 14.70
CA LEU A 163 1.72 1.24 15.39
C LEU A 163 0.27 0.81 15.61
N CYS A 164 -0.07 -0.38 15.14
CA CYS A 164 -1.41 -0.97 15.14
C CYS A 164 -2.46 -0.23 14.31
N TYR A 165 -2.11 0.88 13.64
CA TYR A 165 -3.05 1.60 12.78
C TYR A 165 -3.42 0.74 11.57
N GLY A 166 -4.69 0.31 11.49
CA GLY A 166 -5.14 -0.61 10.44
C GLY A 166 -4.39 -1.94 10.40
N GLY A 167 -3.80 -2.36 11.52
CA GLY A 167 -2.97 -3.57 11.60
C GLY A 167 -1.51 -3.37 11.17
N PHE A 168 -1.04 -2.14 10.96
CA PHE A 168 0.36 -1.86 10.65
C PHE A 168 1.27 -2.25 11.84
N PRO A 169 2.34 -3.04 11.62
CA PRO A 169 3.03 -3.74 12.73
C PRO A 169 4.19 -2.96 13.36
N LYS A 170 4.49 -1.75 12.87
CA LYS A 170 5.70 -0.99 13.21
C LYS A 170 5.39 0.46 13.60
N SER A 171 6.38 1.13 14.17
CA SER A 171 6.26 2.47 14.74
C SER A 171 6.47 3.57 13.70
N VAL A 172 7.15 3.23 12.61
CA VAL A 172 7.43 4.13 11.48
C VAL A 172 7.36 3.35 10.16
N CYS A 173 7.28 4.08 9.05
CA CYS A 173 7.38 3.53 7.71
C CYS A 173 8.78 3.78 7.16
N THR A 174 9.39 2.78 6.52
CA THR A 174 10.71 2.89 5.86
C THR A 174 10.59 2.46 4.39
N SER A 175 10.61 3.43 3.49
CA SER A 175 10.34 3.23 2.06
C SER A 175 11.61 3.39 1.22
N VAL A 176 12.22 2.27 0.87
CA VAL A 176 13.48 2.21 0.12
C VAL A 176 13.22 2.07 -1.39
N ASN A 177 13.94 2.84 -2.21
CA ASN A 177 13.97 2.73 -3.67
C ASN A 177 12.58 2.71 -4.33
N GLU A 178 12.16 1.58 -4.92
CA GLU A 178 10.86 1.45 -5.59
C GLU A 178 9.66 1.32 -4.62
N CYS A 179 9.89 1.24 -3.32
CA CYS A 179 8.83 1.31 -2.31
C CYS A 179 8.31 2.75 -2.22
N ILE A 180 7.10 3.00 -2.74
CA ILE A 180 6.51 4.35 -2.82
C ILE A 180 6.25 4.94 -1.44
N CYS A 181 5.57 4.18 -0.58
CA CYS A 181 5.20 4.57 0.78
C CYS A 181 4.87 3.33 1.62
N HIS A 182 4.73 3.53 2.93
CA HIS A 182 4.29 2.49 3.89
C HIS A 182 5.14 1.20 3.87
N GLY A 183 6.44 1.32 3.56
CA GLY A 183 7.35 0.19 3.71
C GLY A 183 7.43 -0.22 5.18
N ILE A 184 7.33 -1.53 5.44
CA ILE A 184 7.36 -2.07 6.80
C ILE A 184 8.84 -2.27 7.19
N PRO A 185 9.31 -1.65 8.28
CA PRO A 185 10.61 -1.93 8.85
C PRO A 185 10.86 -3.44 9.05
N ASP A 186 11.96 -3.92 8.49
CA ASP A 186 12.35 -5.32 8.47
C ASP A 186 13.88 -5.51 8.58
N SER A 187 14.32 -6.77 8.53
CA SER A 187 15.73 -7.14 8.65
C SER A 187 16.60 -6.78 7.45
N ARG A 188 16.10 -6.06 6.44
CA ARG A 188 16.90 -5.67 5.27
C ARG A 188 17.90 -4.58 5.67
N PRO A 189 19.21 -4.78 5.44
CA PRO A 189 20.21 -3.73 5.61
C PRO A 189 20.09 -2.69 4.48
N LEU A 190 20.35 -1.42 4.81
CA LEU A 190 20.52 -0.36 3.83
C LEU A 190 21.82 -0.59 3.03
N GLU A 191 21.77 -0.26 1.74
CA GLU A 191 22.86 -0.41 0.76
C GLU A 191 23.26 0.97 0.23
#